data_AF-A0A7X5SBG0-F1
#
_entry.id   AF-A0A7X5SBG0-F1
#
_cell.length_a   1.000
_cell.length_b   1.000
_cell.length_c   1.000
_cell.angle_alpha   90.00
_cell.angle_beta   90.00
_cell.angle_gamma   90.00
#
_symmetry.space_group_name_H-M   'P 1'
#
loop_
_entity.id
_entity.type
_entity.pdbx_description
1 polymer ?
#
loop_
_entity_poly.entity_id
_entity_poly.type
_entity_poly.pdbx_seq_one_letter_code
_entity_poly.pdbx_strand_id
1 'polypeptide(L)'
;LDAIEVAKLSRENQVDAAILRNQLQSEIWNTEVLQSWAWDPQVYNGLAGSALYGLMARDFAPLSERLSSATQRMEKIPGIFAQARANLDPARVPKIHAETVAKQNKGILSIVDTFIAPNIGQLGPIEAARAQAAIDDLRKAVAEQQTWLDTVLVPNAKG
;
A
#
# COMPACT_ATOMS: atom_id res chain seq x y z
N LEU A 1 18.93 15.98 15.30
CA LEU A 1 19.20 15.36 16.61
C LEU A 1 20.60 15.66 17.13
N ASP A 2 21.58 15.92 16.27
CA ASP A 2 22.98 16.07 16.69
C ASP A 2 23.26 17.35 17.50
N ALA A 3 22.39 18.35 17.41
CA ALA A 3 22.46 19.56 18.24
C ALA A 3 21.88 19.37 19.66
N ILE A 4 21.32 18.20 19.99
CA ILE A 4 20.75 17.94 21.32
C ILE A 4 21.83 17.36 22.23
N GLU A 5 22.09 18.03 23.35
CA GLU A 5 22.91 17.48 24.43
C GLU A 5 22.15 16.39 25.19
N VAL A 6 22.14 15.16 24.64
CA VAL A 6 21.35 14.03 25.17
C VAL A 6 21.62 13.79 26.66
N ALA A 7 22.86 13.95 27.13
CA ALA A 7 23.22 13.77 28.54
C ALA A 7 22.50 14.74 29.50
N LYS A 8 22.00 15.88 29.02
CA LYS A 8 21.24 16.86 29.81
C LYS A 8 19.73 16.60 29.84
N LEU A 9 19.25 15.62 29.06
CA LEU A 9 17.84 15.23 29.08
C LEU A 9 17.50 14.39 30.33
N SER A 10 16.22 14.37 30.69
CA SER A 10 15.70 13.38 31.66
C SER A 10 15.98 11.96 31.15
N ARG A 11 15.96 10.97 32.06
CA ARG A 11 16.26 9.59 31.68
C ARG A 11 15.31 9.03 30.62
N GLU A 12 14.01 9.35 30.73
CA GLU A 12 13.00 8.97 29.74
C GLU A 12 13.31 9.59 28.37
N ASN A 13 13.60 10.90 28.34
CA ASN A 13 13.92 11.60 27.09
C ASN A 13 15.25 11.15 26.47
N GLN A 14 16.20 10.64 27.25
CA GLN A 14 17.40 9.99 26.71
C GLN A 14 17.07 8.71 25.95
N VAL A 15 16.12 7.92 26.46
CA VAL A 15 15.64 6.70 25.80
C VAL A 15 14.89 7.06 24.51
N ASP A 16 13.98 8.02 24.57
CA ASP A 16 13.25 8.49 23.39
C ASP A 16 14.19 9.02 22.31
N ALA A 17 15.21 9.80 22.69
CA ALA A 17 16.21 10.31 21.77
C ALA A 17 17.01 9.18 21.09
N ALA A 18 17.31 8.09 21.82
CA ALA A 18 18.00 6.93 21.27
C ALA A 18 17.10 6.15 20.29
N ILE A 19 15.83 5.92 20.64
CA ILE A 19 14.85 5.25 19.77
C ILE A 19 14.66 6.05 18.48
N LEU A 20 14.43 7.36 18.59
CA LEU A 20 14.21 8.22 17.42
C LEU A 20 15.45 8.26 16.52
N ARG A 21 16.66 8.34 17.09
CA ARG A 21 17.90 8.29 16.31
C ARG A 21 18.03 6.99 15.53
N ASN A 22 17.79 5.85 16.18
CA ASN A 22 17.85 4.54 15.55
C ASN A 22 16.80 4.41 14.43
N GLN A 23 15.59 4.91 14.66
CA GLN A 23 14.53 4.91 13.65
C GLN A 23 14.92 5.74 12.42
N LEU A 24 15.41 6.97 12.60
CA LEU A 24 15.84 7.82 11.48
C LEU A 24 17.01 7.20 10.70
N GLN A 25 17.98 6.60 11.39
CA GLN A 25 19.08 5.88 10.73
C GLN A 25 18.58 4.69 9.92
N SER A 26 17.62 3.93 10.45
CA SER A 26 16.97 2.85 9.72
C SER A 26 16.19 3.35 8.50
N GLU A 27 15.45 4.46 8.61
CA GLU A 27 14.70 5.04 7.49
C GLU A 27 15.64 5.51 6.37
N ILE A 28 16.75 6.17 6.71
CA ILE A 28 17.79 6.56 5.74
C ILE A 28 18.35 5.32 5.05
N TRP A 29 18.76 4.30 5.83
CA TRP A 29 19.31 3.07 5.25
C TRP A 29 18.30 2.34 4.36
N ASN A 30 17.04 2.24 4.77
CA ASN A 30 15.99 1.63 3.97
C ASN A 30 15.75 2.40 2.65
N THR A 31 15.84 3.73 2.69
CA THR A 31 15.55 4.59 1.54
C THR A 31 16.72 4.67 0.57
N GLU A 32 17.95 4.75 1.07
CA GLU A 32 19.15 5.04 0.27
C GLU A 32 19.95 3.78 -0.07
N VAL A 33 19.98 2.79 0.83
CA VAL A 33 20.82 1.58 0.68
C VAL A 33 19.99 0.36 0.32
N LEU A 34 19.02 -0.03 1.15
CA LEU A 34 18.18 -1.20 0.85
C LEU A 34 17.33 -0.93 -0.39
N GLN A 35 16.69 0.24 -0.45
CA GLN A 35 15.82 0.66 -1.55
C GLN A 35 14.75 -0.37 -1.90
N SER A 36 14.05 -0.93 -0.91
CA SER A 36 12.99 -1.93 -1.15
C SER A 36 11.91 -1.42 -2.10
N TRP A 37 11.67 -0.12 -2.14
CA TRP A 37 10.80 0.54 -3.11
C TRP A 37 11.21 0.30 -4.58
N ALA A 38 12.50 0.05 -4.86
CA ALA A 38 13.01 -0.13 -6.21
C ALA A 38 13.02 -1.59 -6.68
N TRP A 39 12.97 -2.57 -5.76
CA TRP A 39 13.14 -3.98 -6.11
C TRP A 39 12.12 -4.94 -5.49
N ASP A 40 11.39 -4.54 -4.44
CA ASP A 40 10.36 -5.38 -3.84
C ASP A 40 8.96 -4.92 -4.28
N PRO A 41 8.37 -5.54 -5.31
CA PRO A 41 7.05 -5.15 -5.79
C PRO A 41 5.94 -5.43 -4.77
N GLN A 42 6.19 -6.25 -3.74
CA GLN A 42 5.23 -6.53 -2.69
C GLN A 42 4.92 -5.30 -1.82
N VAL A 43 5.83 -4.31 -1.73
CA VAL A 43 5.60 -3.07 -0.99
C VAL A 43 4.35 -2.34 -1.51
N TYR A 44 4.20 -2.24 -2.83
CA TYR A 44 3.07 -1.56 -3.46
C TYR A 44 1.77 -2.35 -3.34
N ASN A 45 1.83 -3.66 -3.59
CA ASN A 45 0.66 -4.53 -3.51
C ASN A 45 0.14 -4.66 -2.07
N GLY A 46 1.06 -4.80 -1.11
CA GLY A 46 0.76 -4.83 0.32
C GLY A 46 0.14 -3.52 0.81
N LEU A 47 0.64 -2.37 0.35
CA LEU A 47 0.04 -1.08 0.66
C LEU A 47 -1.40 -0.98 0.13
N ALA A 48 -1.63 -1.33 -1.14
CA ALA A 48 -2.97 -1.27 -1.74
C ALA A 48 -3.97 -2.20 -1.03
N GLY A 49 -3.57 -3.44 -0.74
CA GLY A 49 -4.42 -4.41 -0.04
C GLY A 49 -4.72 -4.01 1.41
N SER A 50 -3.69 -3.67 2.18
CA SER A 50 -3.84 -3.28 3.60
C SER A 50 -4.63 -1.98 3.78
N ALA A 51 -4.52 -1.04 2.84
CA ALA A 51 -5.30 0.19 2.80
C ALA A 51 -6.81 -0.08 2.77
N LEU A 52 -7.27 -1.15 2.13
CA LEU A 52 -8.70 -1.52 2.12
C LEU A 52 -9.05 -2.43 3.30
N TYR A 53 -8.25 -3.48 3.51
CA TYR A 53 -8.53 -4.47 4.55
C TYR A 53 -8.56 -3.85 5.95
N GLY A 54 -7.63 -2.95 6.25
CA GLY A 54 -7.55 -2.30 7.57
C GLY A 54 -8.78 -1.45 7.92
N LEU A 55 -9.52 -0.94 6.93
CA LEU A 55 -10.78 -0.22 7.16
C LEU A 55 -11.94 -1.16 7.44
N MET A 56 -11.95 -2.33 6.80
CA MET A 56 -13.11 -3.23 6.86
C MET A 56 -12.99 -4.28 7.96
N ALA A 57 -11.77 -4.70 8.29
CA ALA A 57 -11.52 -5.78 9.25
C ALA A 57 -11.74 -5.38 10.72
N ARG A 58 -11.83 -4.08 11.02
CA ARG A 58 -11.97 -3.56 12.39
C ARG A 58 -13.20 -2.68 12.51
N ASP A 59 -13.93 -2.82 13.61
CA ASP A 59 -15.11 -2.01 13.91
C ASP A 59 -14.75 -0.83 14.83
N PHE A 60 -14.02 0.14 14.27
CA PHE A 60 -13.54 1.31 15.01
C PHE A 60 -14.38 2.58 14.77
N ALA A 61 -15.28 2.54 13.80
CA ALA A 61 -16.14 3.64 13.37
C ALA A 61 -17.41 3.07 12.69
N PRO A 62 -18.49 3.86 12.56
CA PRO A 62 -19.68 3.46 11.83
C PRO A 62 -19.34 2.96 10.42
N LEU A 63 -20.05 1.92 9.95
CA LEU A 63 -19.76 1.28 8.67
C LEU A 63 -19.81 2.26 7.48
N SER A 64 -20.73 3.21 7.48
CA SER A 64 -20.82 4.26 6.46
C SER A 64 -19.56 5.13 6.36
N GLU A 65 -18.95 5.50 7.49
CA GLU A 65 -17.69 6.25 7.53
C GLU A 65 -16.50 5.42 7.00
N ARG A 66 -16.47 4.13 7.35
CA ARG A 66 -15.45 3.19 6.86
C ARG A 66 -15.58 2.96 5.35
N LEU A 67 -16.79 2.83 4.83
CA LEU A 67 -17.08 2.70 3.40
C LEU A 67 -16.72 3.99 2.61
N SER A 68 -17.00 5.17 3.18
CA SER A 68 -16.58 6.44 2.58
C SER A 68 -15.05 6.56 2.51
N SER A 69 -14.35 6.15 3.58
CA SER A 69 -12.88 6.10 3.61
C SER A 69 -12.33 5.08 2.61
N ALA A 70 -12.98 3.92 2.49
CA ALA A 70 -12.59 2.89 1.53
C ALA A 70 -12.75 3.37 0.09
N THR A 71 -13.86 4.06 -0.21
CA THR A 71 -14.10 4.71 -1.51
C THR A 71 -12.97 5.65 -1.88
N GLN A 72 -12.59 6.56 -0.97
CA GLN A 72 -11.47 7.48 -1.21
C GLN A 72 -10.14 6.76 -1.44
N ARG A 73 -9.88 5.64 -0.74
CA ARG A 73 -8.66 4.84 -0.95
C ARG A 73 -8.69 4.13 -2.29
N MET A 74 -9.82 3.54 -2.69
CA MET A 74 -9.98 2.91 -4.01
C MET A 74 -9.68 3.89 -5.15
N GLU A 75 -10.13 5.14 -5.03
CA GLU A 75 -9.84 6.21 -6.01
C GLU A 75 -8.33 6.55 -6.12
N LYS A 76 -7.52 6.25 -5.09
CA LYS A 76 -6.09 6.56 -5.05
C LYS A 76 -5.18 5.38 -5.39
N ILE A 77 -5.66 4.14 -5.26
CA ILE A 77 -4.88 2.93 -5.57
C ILE A 77 -4.34 2.90 -7.01
N PRO A 78 -5.04 3.38 -8.06
CA PRO A 78 -4.44 3.47 -9.40
C PRO A 78 -3.12 4.25 -9.42
N GLY A 79 -2.99 5.28 -8.57
CA GLY A 79 -1.75 6.04 -8.39
C GLY A 79 -0.62 5.23 -7.75
N ILE A 80 -0.94 4.32 -6.82
CA ILE A 80 0.04 3.39 -6.22
C ILE A 80 0.61 2.46 -7.30
N PHE A 81 -0.24 1.93 -8.18
CA PHE A 81 0.20 1.08 -9.29
C PHE A 81 1.06 1.85 -10.29
N ALA A 82 0.68 3.10 -10.61
CA ALA A 82 1.52 3.95 -11.45
C ALA A 82 2.91 4.19 -10.83
N GLN A 83 2.98 4.44 -9.53
CA GLN A 83 4.25 4.59 -8.81
C GLN A 83 5.06 3.30 -8.78
N ALA A 84 4.41 2.14 -8.59
CA ALA A 84 5.09 0.84 -8.66
C ALA A 84 5.81 0.68 -10.01
N ARG A 85 5.12 0.97 -11.11
CA ARG A 85 5.68 0.88 -12.46
C ARG A 85 6.80 1.88 -12.74
N ALA A 86 6.74 3.06 -12.14
CA ALA A 86 7.75 4.11 -12.31
C ALA A 86 9.01 3.86 -11.48
N ASN A 87 8.85 3.26 -10.29
CA ASN A 87 9.92 3.14 -9.30
C ASN A 87 10.66 1.80 -9.38
N LEU A 88 9.96 0.71 -9.71
CA LEU A 88 10.56 -0.61 -9.76
C LEU A 88 11.54 -0.69 -10.94
N ASP A 89 12.76 -1.14 -10.64
CA ASP A 89 13.74 -1.56 -11.63
C ASP A 89 13.64 -3.09 -11.79
N PRO A 90 13.04 -3.60 -12.89
CA PRO A 90 12.84 -5.04 -13.07
C PRO A 90 14.13 -5.85 -12.94
N ALA A 91 15.29 -5.31 -13.34
CA ALA A 91 16.54 -6.05 -13.28
C ALA A 91 16.94 -6.41 -11.84
N ARG A 92 16.59 -5.54 -10.88
CA ARG A 92 16.87 -5.73 -9.44
C ARG A 92 15.82 -6.57 -8.72
N VAL A 93 14.68 -6.86 -9.36
CA VAL A 93 13.60 -7.62 -8.72
C VAL A 93 13.94 -9.11 -8.74
N PRO A 94 13.97 -9.79 -7.57
CA PRO A 94 14.08 -11.24 -7.54
C PRO A 94 12.86 -11.88 -8.21
N LYS A 95 13.09 -12.84 -9.11
CA LYS A 95 12.02 -13.49 -9.88
C LYS A 95 10.87 -14.02 -9.01
N ILE A 96 11.18 -14.61 -7.87
CA ILE A 96 10.16 -15.13 -6.95
C ILE A 96 9.26 -14.02 -6.36
N HIS A 97 9.78 -12.81 -6.14
CA HIS A 97 8.96 -11.68 -5.69
C HIS A 97 8.00 -11.21 -6.78
N ALA A 98 8.48 -11.12 -8.04
CA ALA A 98 7.65 -10.77 -9.19
C ALA A 98 6.54 -11.81 -9.43
N GLU A 99 6.85 -13.10 -9.36
CA GLU A 99 5.85 -14.16 -9.50
C GLU A 99 4.85 -14.16 -8.35
N THR A 100 5.31 -13.90 -7.12
CA THR A 100 4.44 -13.85 -5.94
C THR A 100 3.45 -12.70 -6.03
N VAL A 101 3.92 -11.49 -6.34
CA VAL A 101 3.03 -10.34 -6.47
C VAL A 101 2.04 -10.52 -7.63
N ALA A 102 2.46 -11.11 -8.75
CA ALA A 102 1.59 -11.42 -9.89
C ALA A 102 0.46 -12.39 -9.49
N LYS A 103 0.73 -13.35 -8.60
CA LYS A 103 -0.28 -14.26 -8.04
C LYS A 103 -1.20 -13.56 -7.03
N GLN A 104 -0.70 -12.56 -6.30
CA GLN A 104 -1.43 -11.89 -5.22
C GLN A 104 -2.27 -10.68 -5.68
N ASN A 105 -1.91 -10.01 -6.77
CA ASN A 105 -2.49 -8.73 -7.19
C ASN A 105 -4.03 -8.76 -7.31
N LYS A 106 -4.60 -9.85 -7.86
CA LYS A 106 -6.07 -10.03 -7.92
C LYS A 106 -6.74 -10.11 -6.56
N GLY A 107 -6.02 -10.48 -5.50
CA GLY A 107 -6.53 -10.56 -4.13
C GLY A 107 -7.00 -9.22 -3.57
N ILE A 108 -6.56 -8.09 -4.14
CA ILE A 108 -7.10 -6.75 -3.80
C ILE A 108 -8.60 -6.70 -4.07
N LEU A 109 -9.06 -7.30 -5.18
CA LEU A 109 -10.49 -7.31 -5.52
C LEU A 109 -11.29 -8.24 -4.62
N SER A 110 -10.69 -9.30 -4.09
CA SER A 110 -11.36 -10.17 -3.11
C SER A 110 -11.75 -9.41 -1.84
N ILE A 111 -10.94 -8.45 -1.39
CA ILE A 111 -11.27 -7.57 -0.26
C ILE A 111 -12.50 -6.72 -0.61
N VAL A 112 -12.52 -6.13 -1.80
CA VAL A 112 -13.61 -5.29 -2.28
C VAL A 112 -14.92 -6.09 -2.37
N ASP A 113 -14.85 -7.25 -3.02
CA ASP A 113 -16.02 -8.11 -3.29
C ASP A 113 -16.61 -8.69 -2.01
N THR A 114 -15.77 -8.96 -1.01
CA THR A 114 -16.20 -9.57 0.24
C THR A 114 -16.72 -8.54 1.23
N PHE A 115 -16.03 -7.40 1.37
CA PHE A 115 -16.27 -6.49 2.48
C PHE A 115 -16.91 -5.16 2.08
N ILE A 116 -16.67 -4.67 0.87
CA ILE A 116 -17.06 -3.30 0.46
C ILE A 116 -18.31 -3.35 -0.39
N ALA A 117 -18.25 -4.01 -1.56
CA ALA A 117 -19.33 -4.01 -2.55
C ALA A 117 -20.71 -4.43 -1.98
N PRO A 118 -20.82 -5.46 -1.11
CA PRO A 118 -22.11 -5.85 -0.53
C PRO A 118 -22.74 -4.80 0.38
N ASN A 119 -21.94 -3.86 0.89
CA ASN A 119 -22.34 -2.92 1.95
C ASN A 119 -22.54 -1.48 1.44
N ILE A 120 -22.22 -1.16 0.19
CA ILE A 120 -22.31 0.22 -0.32
C ILE A 120 -23.74 0.78 -0.29
N GLY A 121 -24.77 -0.08 -0.30
CA GLY A 121 -26.18 0.34 -0.16
C GLY A 121 -26.53 0.92 1.22
N GLN A 122 -25.63 0.80 2.20
CA GLN A 122 -25.77 1.47 3.51
C GLN A 122 -25.35 2.95 3.46
N LEU A 123 -24.81 3.41 2.33
CA LEU A 123 -24.54 4.80 2.06
C LEU A 123 -25.78 5.51 1.47
N GLY A 124 -25.76 6.84 1.44
CA GLY A 124 -26.72 7.61 0.65
C GLY A 124 -26.59 7.30 -0.85
N PRO A 125 -27.64 7.52 -1.67
CA PRO A 125 -27.62 7.16 -3.10
C PRO A 125 -26.45 7.77 -3.89
N ILE A 126 -26.04 9.00 -3.56
CA ILE A 126 -24.92 9.70 -4.21
C ILE A 126 -23.59 9.02 -3.85
N GLU A 127 -23.37 8.76 -2.57
CA GLU A 127 -22.15 8.12 -2.07
C GLU A 127 -22.05 6.66 -2.52
N ALA A 128 -23.17 5.94 -2.57
CA ALA A 128 -23.23 4.57 -3.10
C ALA A 128 -22.85 4.52 -4.59
N ALA A 129 -23.35 5.47 -5.39
CA ALA A 129 -22.99 5.56 -6.81
C ALA A 129 -21.50 5.89 -7.00
N ARG A 130 -20.94 6.80 -6.18
CA ARG A 130 -19.50 7.11 -6.17
C ARG A 130 -18.67 5.89 -5.77
N ALA A 131 -19.10 5.16 -4.75
CA ALA A 131 -18.43 3.93 -4.31
C ALA A 131 -18.42 2.87 -5.42
N GLN A 132 -19.54 2.69 -6.12
CA GLN A 132 -19.62 1.79 -7.26
C GLN A 132 -18.65 2.19 -8.38
N ALA A 133 -18.61 3.48 -8.75
CA ALA A 133 -17.67 3.96 -9.75
C ALA A 133 -16.20 3.71 -9.35
N ALA A 134 -15.86 3.95 -8.08
CA ALA A 134 -14.52 3.68 -7.55
C ALA A 134 -14.16 2.18 -7.57
N ILE A 135 -15.13 1.29 -7.33
CA ILE A 135 -14.95 -0.17 -7.47
C ILE A 135 -14.63 -0.51 -8.93
N ASP A 136 -15.42 0.02 -9.87
CA ASP A 136 -15.27 -0.30 -11.29
C ASP A 136 -13.92 0.18 -11.84
N ASP A 137 -13.49 1.38 -11.45
CA ASP A 137 -12.18 1.91 -11.83
C ASP A 137 -11.02 1.15 -11.17
N LEU A 138 -11.18 0.73 -9.91
CA LEU A 138 -10.19 -0.13 -9.26
C LEU A 138 -10.05 -1.48 -9.97
N ARG A 139 -11.15 -2.09 -10.43
CA ARG A 139 -11.08 -3.34 -11.21
C ARG A 139 -10.25 -3.17 -12.48
N LYS A 140 -10.46 -2.08 -13.22
CA LYS A 140 -9.65 -1.75 -14.41
C LYS A 140 -8.18 -1.59 -14.04
N ALA A 141 -7.89 -0.80 -13.00
CA ALA A 141 -6.53 -0.54 -12.56
C ALA A 141 -5.79 -1.81 -12.10
N VAL A 142 -6.48 -2.73 -11.40
CA VAL A 142 -5.90 -4.03 -11.01
C VAL A 142 -5.62 -4.90 -12.23
N ALA A 143 -6.49 -4.90 -13.24
CA ALA A 143 -6.29 -5.64 -14.49
C ALA A 143 -5.13 -5.08 -15.33
N GLU A 144 -5.01 -3.76 -15.41
CA GLU A 144 -3.88 -3.08 -16.04
C GLU A 144 -2.57 -3.40 -15.31
N GLN A 145 -2.58 -3.35 -13.98
CA GLN A 145 -1.43 -3.72 -13.17
C GLN A 145 -1.06 -5.18 -13.37
N GLN A 146 -2.04 -6.09 -13.43
CA GLN A 146 -1.79 -7.51 -13.71
C GLN A 146 -1.11 -7.70 -15.07
N THR A 147 -1.60 -7.01 -16.09
CA THR A 147 -1.01 -7.06 -17.44
C THR A 147 0.44 -6.63 -17.41
N TRP A 148 0.76 -5.53 -16.71
CA TRP A 148 2.14 -5.07 -16.55
C TRP A 148 3.00 -6.07 -15.75
N LEU A 149 2.47 -6.66 -14.68
CA LEU A 149 3.19 -7.68 -13.91
C LEU A 149 3.56 -8.87 -14.78
N ASP A 150 2.61 -9.39 -15.56
CA ASP A 150 2.78 -10.60 -16.36
C ASP A 150 3.66 -10.38 -17.60
N THR A 151 3.58 -9.20 -18.23
CA THR A 151 4.24 -8.92 -19.51
C THR A 151 5.54 -8.12 -19.38
N VAL A 152 5.70 -7.35 -18.30
CA VAL A 152 6.86 -6.49 -18.07
C VAL A 152 7.66 -6.96 -16.88
N LEU A 153 7.06 -7.07 -15.69
CA LEU A 153 7.84 -7.32 -14.48
C LEU A 153 8.40 -8.75 -14.44
N VAL A 154 7.53 -9.76 -14.48
CA VAL A 154 7.91 -11.18 -14.32
C VAL A 154 8.96 -11.62 -15.36
N PRO A 155 8.83 -11.29 -16.66
CA PRO A 155 9.82 -11.70 -17.65
C PRO A 155 11.18 -11.00 -17.50
N ASN A 156 11.21 -9.81 -16.91
CA ASN A 156 12.42 -9.00 -16.77
C ASN A 156 13.06 -9.08 -15.37
N ALA A 157 12.45 -9.79 -14.43
CA ALA A 157 12.94 -10.00 -13.07
C ALA A 157 14.20 -10.91 -13.05
N LYS A 158 15.35 -10.35 -12.67
CA LYS A 158 16.65 -11.03 -12.74
C LYS A 158 17.38 -11.17 -11.39
N GLY A 159 17.02 -10.35 -10.40
CA GLY A 159 17.66 -10.34 -9.09
C GLY A 159 18.92 -9.49 -9.07
#